data_AF-W2CWN8-F1
#
_entry.id   AF-W2CWN8-F1
#
_cell.length_a   1.000
_cell.length_b   1.000
_cell.length_c   1.000
_cell.angle_alpha   90.00
_cell.angle_beta   90.00
_cell.angle_gamma   90.00
#
_symmetry.space_group_name_H-M   'P 1'
#
loop_
_entity.id
_entity.type
_entity.pdbx_description
1 polymer ?
#
loop_
_entity_poly.entity_id
_entity_poly.type
_entity_poly.pdbx_seq_one_letter_code
_entity_poly.pdbx_strand_id
1 'polypeptide(L)'
;MMAYKMINTLDSMIGYRNARYLRFGRIAARIDDVANYIPARLTAYLMLAVSGRRSLIPFVRRYGRCHKSPNSGYPEAALAGILDCRFGGTHTYFGQPVEKPYIGTNPRPLTMDDYRNSAFVAQRTEAMAVMLTAIAGIAYLFFIIP
;
A
#
# COMPACT_ATOMS: atom_id res chain seq x y z
N MET A 1 -6.36 15.07 -8.39
CA MET A 1 -6.13 14.00 -9.39
C MET A 1 -4.91 14.24 -10.28
N MET A 2 -4.80 15.39 -10.97
CA MET A 2 -3.71 15.62 -11.93
C MET A 2 -2.31 15.61 -11.30
N ALA A 3 -2.11 16.26 -10.15
CA ALA A 3 -0.82 16.25 -9.45
C ALA A 3 -0.37 14.84 -9.02
N TYR A 4 -1.29 14.03 -8.47
CA TYR A 4 -1.02 12.63 -8.11
C TYR A 4 -0.68 11.77 -9.34
N LYS A 5 -1.40 11.98 -10.45
CA LYS A 5 -1.13 11.29 -11.71
C LYS A 5 0.23 11.68 -12.29
N MET A 6 0.60 12.96 -12.21
CA MET A 6 1.94 13.44 -12.59
C MET A 6 3.04 12.81 -11.74
N ILE A 7 2.85 12.70 -10.41
CA ILE A 7 3.79 12.04 -9.49
C ILE A 7 3.98 10.56 -9.88
N ASN A 8 2.88 9.82 -10.07
CA ASN A 8 2.93 8.41 -10.51
C ASN A 8 3.61 8.24 -11.89
N THR A 9 3.36 9.15 -12.83
CA THR A 9 4.01 9.13 -14.15
C THR A 9 5.50 9.43 -14.03
N LEU A 10 5.91 10.37 -13.18
CA LEU A 10 7.30 10.68 -12.89
C LEU A 10 8.04 9.48 -12.28
N ASP A 11 7.41 8.80 -11.31
CA ASP A 11 7.97 7.59 -10.70
C ASP A 11 8.13 6.45 -11.72
N SER A 12 7.13 6.27 -12.60
CA SER A 12 7.15 5.23 -13.65
C SER A 12 8.12 5.53 -14.80
N MET A 13 8.30 6.80 -15.19
CA MET A 13 9.17 7.20 -16.32
C MET A 13 10.65 7.36 -15.91
N ILE A 14 10.92 7.81 -14.69
CA ILE A 14 12.29 8.10 -14.20
C ILE A 14 12.81 6.99 -13.27
N GLY A 15 11.95 6.03 -12.87
CA GLY A 15 12.29 4.89 -12.02
C GLY A 15 13.28 3.88 -12.62
N TYR A 16 13.55 3.93 -13.92
CA TYR A 16 14.66 3.15 -14.51
C TYR A 16 16.01 3.73 -14.07
N ARG A 17 16.74 2.96 -13.27
CA ARG A 17 18.07 3.25 -12.72
C ARG A 17 19.14 3.41 -13.82
N ASN A 18 19.05 4.46 -14.63
CA ASN A 18 20.17 4.95 -15.42
C ASN A 18 20.98 5.92 -14.57
N ALA A 19 22.31 5.77 -14.55
CA ALA A 19 23.23 6.60 -13.76
C ALA A 19 23.03 8.11 -13.96
N ARG A 20 22.47 8.51 -15.11
CA ARG A 20 22.11 9.89 -15.47
C ARG A 20 20.91 10.47 -14.71
N TYR A 21 19.94 9.67 -14.29
CA TYR A 21 18.67 10.15 -13.69
C TYR A 21 18.48 9.77 -12.22
N LEU A 22 19.47 9.14 -11.61
CA LEU A 22 19.43 8.64 -10.23
C LEU A 22 18.98 9.71 -9.20
N ARG A 23 19.41 10.97 -9.39
CA ARG A 23 19.04 12.09 -8.50
C ARG A 23 17.59 12.53 -8.69
N PHE A 24 17.10 12.56 -9.93
CA PHE A 24 15.72 12.92 -10.25
C PHE A 24 14.74 11.81 -9.81
N GLY A 25 15.07 10.54 -10.09
CA GLY A 25 14.28 9.41 -9.62
C GLY A 25 14.19 9.35 -8.09
N ARG A 26 15.26 9.71 -7.36
CA ARG A 26 15.24 9.78 -5.89
C ARG A 26 14.35 10.90 -5.35
N ILE A 27 14.25 12.03 -6.03
CA ILE A 27 13.34 13.13 -5.63
C ILE A 27 11.89 12.76 -5.94
N ALA A 28 11.62 12.20 -7.13
CA ALA A 28 10.30 11.72 -7.51
C ALA A 28 9.77 10.67 -6.51
N ALA A 29 10.58 9.66 -6.19
CA ALA A 29 10.24 8.64 -5.20
C ALA A 29 9.97 9.21 -3.80
N ARG A 30 10.70 10.27 -3.39
CA ARG A 30 10.45 10.93 -2.10
C ARG A 30 9.15 11.73 -2.09
N ILE A 31 8.82 12.42 -3.19
CA ILE A 31 7.56 13.16 -3.31
C ILE A 31 6.39 12.18 -3.33
N ASP A 32 6.51 11.06 -4.04
CA ASP A 32 5.53 9.98 -4.00
C ASP A 32 5.37 9.42 -2.58
N ASP A 33 6.49 9.13 -1.91
CA ASP A 33 6.47 8.61 -0.55
C ASP A 33 5.76 9.56 0.43
N VAL A 34 5.92 10.89 0.28
CA VAL A 34 5.21 11.88 1.10
C VAL A 34 3.72 11.94 0.75
N ALA A 35 3.39 12.00 -0.54
CA ALA A 35 2.00 12.08 -0.99
C ALA A 35 1.17 10.85 -0.56
N ASN A 36 1.79 9.68 -0.53
CA ASN A 36 1.17 8.42 -0.17
C ASN A 36 1.28 8.04 1.31
N TYR A 37 1.93 8.86 2.14
CA TYR A 37 2.14 8.55 3.56
C TYR A 37 0.82 8.36 4.32
N ILE A 38 -0.08 9.33 4.23
CA ILE A 38 -1.40 9.27 4.89
C ILE A 38 -2.31 8.25 4.18
N PRO A 39 -2.49 8.30 2.84
CA PRO A 39 -3.34 7.36 2.12
C PRO A 39 -3.00 5.90 2.42
N ALA A 40 -1.73 5.49 2.38
CA ALA A 40 -1.36 4.09 2.58
C ALA A 40 -1.73 3.56 3.97
N ARG A 41 -1.64 4.40 5.01
CA ARG A 41 -2.02 4.04 6.38
C ARG A 41 -3.54 3.94 6.51
N LEU A 42 -4.28 4.87 5.92
CA LEU A 42 -5.73 4.82 5.87
C LEU A 42 -6.21 3.56 5.14
N THR A 43 -5.61 3.22 4.00
CA THR A 43 -5.91 1.99 3.25
C THR A 43 -5.73 0.76 4.14
N ALA A 44 -4.60 0.64 4.84
CA ALA A 44 -4.37 -0.49 5.73
C ALA A 44 -5.45 -0.62 6.83
N TYR A 45 -5.86 0.50 7.44
CA TYR A 45 -6.91 0.48 8.47
C TYR A 45 -8.31 0.22 7.91
N LEU A 46 -8.62 0.74 6.71
CA LEU A 46 -9.86 0.43 6.01
C LEU A 46 -9.93 -1.06 5.66
N MET A 47 -8.84 -1.66 5.20
CA MET A 47 -8.76 -3.11 4.95
C MET A 47 -9.10 -3.92 6.20
N LEU A 48 -8.51 -3.56 7.35
CA LEU A 48 -8.82 -4.22 8.64
C LEU A 48 -10.28 -4.00 9.07
N ALA A 49 -10.85 -2.82 8.76
CA ALA A 49 -12.23 -2.51 9.09
C ALA A 49 -13.21 -3.33 8.24
N VAL A 50 -13.03 -3.39 6.91
CA VAL A 50 -13.92 -4.14 6.00
C VAL A 50 -13.78 -5.66 6.15
N SER A 51 -12.63 -6.14 6.62
CA SER A 51 -12.41 -7.55 6.93
C SER A 51 -12.83 -7.95 8.34
N GLY A 52 -13.27 -7.00 9.17
CA GLY A 52 -13.63 -7.25 10.58
C GLY A 52 -12.43 -7.62 11.48
N ARG A 53 -11.19 -7.34 11.07
CA ARG A 53 -9.96 -7.77 11.76
C ARG A 53 -9.20 -6.62 12.42
N ARG A 54 -9.91 -5.75 13.14
CA ARG A 54 -9.31 -4.60 13.86
C ARG A 54 -8.25 -5.01 14.89
N SER A 55 -8.31 -6.23 15.42
CA SER A 55 -7.29 -6.80 16.31
C SER A 55 -5.90 -6.90 15.69
N LEU A 56 -5.79 -6.83 14.35
CA LEU A 56 -4.50 -6.86 13.63
C LEU A 56 -3.79 -5.51 13.54
N ILE A 57 -4.32 -4.42 14.13
CA ILE A 57 -3.64 -3.11 14.14
C ILE A 57 -2.18 -3.21 14.66
N PRO A 58 -1.88 -3.90 15.78
CA PRO A 58 -0.49 -4.06 16.22
C PRO A 58 0.38 -4.81 15.22
N PHE A 59 -0.18 -5.80 14.52
CA PHE A 59 0.51 -6.55 13.46
C PHE A 59 0.89 -5.63 12.30
N VAL A 60 -0.05 -4.80 11.83
CA VAL A 60 0.20 -3.82 10.76
C VAL A 60 1.26 -2.80 11.18
N ARG A 61 1.21 -2.30 12.41
CA ARG A 61 2.23 -1.35 12.90
C ARG A 61 3.62 -1.97 12.99
N ARG A 62 3.70 -3.27 13.32
CA ARG A 62 4.96 -4.02 13.40
C ARG A 62 5.54 -4.29 12.00
N TYR A 63 4.77 -4.90 11.12
CA TYR A 63 5.26 -5.36 9.81
C TYR A 63 5.16 -4.31 8.71
N GLY A 64 4.39 -3.23 8.90
CA GLY A 64 4.27 -2.16 7.91
C GLY A 64 5.57 -1.41 7.62
N ARG A 65 6.57 -1.55 8.49
CA ARG A 65 7.93 -1.01 8.34
C ARG A 65 8.90 -1.98 7.67
N CYS A 66 8.49 -3.23 7.44
CA CYS A 66 9.28 -4.29 6.84
C CYS A 66 9.21 -4.27 5.30
N HIS A 67 9.23 -3.07 4.70
CA HIS A 67 9.23 -2.88 3.25
C HIS A 67 10.18 -1.72 2.89
N LYS A 68 10.77 -1.72 1.68
CA LYS A 68 11.69 -0.66 1.25
C LYS A 68 10.99 0.70 1.10
N SER A 69 9.75 0.68 0.58
CA SER A 69 8.88 1.86 0.60
C SER A 69 8.14 1.94 1.95
N PRO A 70 8.14 3.10 2.63
CA PRO A 70 7.41 3.34 3.87
C PRO A 70 5.88 3.34 3.71
N ASN A 71 5.37 3.25 2.48
CA ASN A 71 3.95 3.29 2.16
C ASN A 71 3.40 1.90 1.81
N SER A 72 4.04 1.20 0.87
CA SER A 72 3.56 -0.12 0.41
C SER A 72 3.47 -1.14 1.55
N GLY A 73 4.38 -1.04 2.54
CA GLY A 73 4.44 -2.00 3.63
C GLY A 73 3.16 -2.04 4.50
N TYR A 74 2.44 -0.93 4.68
CA TYR A 74 1.26 -0.89 5.56
C TYR A 74 0.07 -1.68 4.98
N PRO A 75 -0.38 -1.44 3.73
CA PRO A 75 -1.39 -2.30 3.08
C PRO A 75 -0.94 -3.75 2.93
N GLU A 76 0.34 -4.01 2.61
CA GLU A 76 0.87 -5.37 2.53
C GLU A 76 0.81 -6.10 3.88
N ALA A 77 1.17 -5.42 4.98
CA ALA A 77 1.06 -5.98 6.32
C ALA A 77 -0.39 -6.24 6.73
N ALA A 78 -1.32 -5.36 6.34
CA ALA A 78 -2.74 -5.59 6.57
C ALA A 78 -3.23 -6.83 5.82
N LEU A 79 -2.88 -6.97 4.53
CA LEU A 79 -3.28 -8.12 3.73
C LEU A 79 -2.63 -9.42 4.25
N ALA A 80 -1.35 -9.39 4.62
CA ALA A 80 -0.65 -10.54 5.18
C ALA A 80 -1.34 -11.04 6.46
N GLY A 81 -1.76 -10.12 7.33
CA GLY A 81 -2.53 -10.47 8.54
C GLY A 81 -3.96 -10.94 8.23
N ILE A 82 -4.62 -10.38 7.23
CA ILE A 82 -5.98 -10.80 6.81
C ILE A 82 -5.95 -12.20 6.19
N LEU A 83 -4.92 -12.53 5.43
CA LEU A 83 -4.77 -13.85 4.84
C LEU A 83 -4.09 -14.85 5.79
N ASP A 84 -3.53 -14.39 6.91
CA ASP A 84 -2.67 -15.20 7.78
C ASP A 84 -1.54 -15.89 6.99
N CYS A 85 -0.73 -15.07 6.32
CA CYS A 85 0.42 -15.50 5.54
C CYS A 85 1.61 -14.54 5.78
N ARG A 86 2.68 -14.71 5.00
CA ARG A 86 3.80 -13.76 4.96
C ARG A 86 4.16 -13.41 3.53
N PHE A 87 4.55 -12.16 3.31
CA PHE A 87 5.09 -11.66 2.04
C PHE A 87 6.58 -11.35 2.14
N GLY A 88 7.21 -11.10 0.99
CA GLY A 88 8.63 -10.80 0.88
C GLY A 88 9.51 -12.05 0.91
N GLY A 89 10.71 -11.90 1.47
CA GLY A 89 11.76 -12.93 1.43
C GLY A 89 12.74 -12.74 0.27
N THR A 90 13.60 -13.73 0.09
CA THR A 90 14.68 -13.69 -0.89
C THR A 90 14.15 -13.81 -2.31
N HIS A 91 14.46 -12.82 -3.15
CA HIS A 91 14.18 -12.85 -4.59
C HIS A 91 15.48 -12.96 -5.37
N THR A 92 15.48 -13.69 -6.47
CA THR A 92 16.62 -13.73 -7.39
C THR A 92 16.43 -12.69 -8.48
N TYR A 93 17.31 -11.69 -8.55
CA TYR A 93 17.36 -10.71 -9.64
C TYR A 93 18.69 -10.85 -10.38
N PHE A 94 18.65 -11.06 -11.71
CA PHE A 94 19.86 -11.23 -12.53
C PHE A 94 20.85 -12.28 -11.99
N GLY A 95 20.33 -13.39 -11.43
CA GLY A 95 21.13 -14.45 -10.82
C GLY A 95 21.69 -14.14 -9.42
N GLN A 96 21.46 -12.94 -8.89
CA GLN A 96 21.90 -12.54 -7.55
C GLN A 96 20.74 -12.60 -6.55
N PRO A 97 20.91 -13.25 -5.38
CA PRO A 97 19.92 -13.24 -4.33
C PRO A 97 19.84 -11.84 -3.71
N VAL A 98 18.63 -11.29 -3.66
CA VAL A 98 18.31 -10.04 -2.97
C VAL A 98 17.38 -10.39 -1.82
N GLU A 99 17.93 -10.38 -0.60
CA GLU A 99 17.15 -10.57 0.61
C GLU A 99 16.27 -9.34 0.87
N LYS A 100 14.99 -9.60 1.15
CA LYS A 100 14.04 -8.60 1.63
C LYS A 100 13.46 -9.10 2.96
N PRO A 101 13.19 -8.19 3.91
CA PRO A 101 12.52 -8.57 5.14
C PRO A 101 11.17 -9.21 4.84
N TYR A 102 10.77 -10.16 5.69
CA TYR A 102 9.43 -10.74 5.64
C TYR A 102 8.40 -9.80 6.27
N ILE A 103 7.21 -9.77 5.68
CA ILE A 103 6.03 -9.09 6.22
C ILE A 103 5.08 -10.18 6.70
N GLY A 104 5.00 -10.37 8.01
CA GLY A 104 4.25 -11.46 8.63
C GLY A 104 5.09 -12.69 8.95
N THR A 105 4.46 -13.71 9.52
CA THR A 105 5.16 -14.86 10.13
C THR A 105 4.78 -16.21 9.54
N ASN A 106 3.57 -16.37 9.01
CA ASN A 106 3.07 -17.67 8.58
C ASN A 106 3.60 -18.02 7.17
N PRO A 107 4.51 -19.01 7.01
CA PRO A 107 5.14 -19.36 5.74
C PRO A 107 4.27 -20.23 4.83
N ARG A 108 2.96 -20.30 5.05
CA ARG A 108 2.08 -21.18 4.26
C ARG A 108 2.07 -20.79 2.77
N PRO A 109 1.90 -21.77 1.86
CA PRO A 109 1.66 -21.49 0.44
C PRO A 109 0.40 -20.66 0.23
N LEU A 110 0.44 -19.77 -0.77
CA LEU A 110 -0.72 -19.01 -1.23
C LEU A 110 -1.57 -19.86 -2.18
N THR A 111 -2.88 -19.76 -2.04
CA THR A 111 -3.86 -20.50 -2.85
C THR A 111 -4.67 -19.57 -3.73
N MET A 112 -5.48 -20.15 -4.63
CA MET A 112 -6.42 -19.37 -5.44
C MET A 112 -7.49 -18.67 -4.58
N ASP A 113 -7.84 -19.24 -3.44
CA ASP A 113 -8.81 -18.61 -2.52
C ASP A 113 -8.20 -17.40 -1.82
N ASP A 114 -6.89 -17.38 -1.57
CA ASP A 114 -6.19 -16.19 -1.08
C ASP A 114 -6.25 -15.05 -2.10
N TYR A 115 -6.05 -15.37 -3.38
CA TYR A 115 -6.22 -14.40 -4.46
C TYR A 115 -7.64 -13.83 -4.47
N ARG A 116 -8.67 -14.68 -4.44
CA ARG A 116 -10.08 -14.24 -4.41
C ARG A 116 -10.40 -13.38 -3.18
N ASN A 117 -9.94 -13.83 -2.00
CA ASN A 117 -10.11 -13.09 -0.75
C ASN A 117 -9.41 -11.73 -0.79
N SER A 118 -8.21 -11.66 -1.37
CA SER A 118 -7.47 -10.41 -1.53
C SER A 118 -8.19 -9.43 -2.46
N ALA A 119 -8.73 -9.92 -3.58
CA ALA A 119 -9.50 -9.12 -4.52
C ALA A 119 -10.78 -8.58 -3.87
N PHE A 120 -11.45 -9.42 -3.08
CA PHE A 120 -12.65 -9.03 -2.35
C PHE A 120 -12.40 -7.95 -1.29
N VAL A 121 -11.32 -8.10 -0.50
CA VAL A 121 -10.89 -7.09 0.46
C VAL A 121 -10.55 -5.77 -0.25
N ALA A 122 -9.85 -5.83 -1.39
CA ALA A 122 -9.51 -4.66 -2.18
C ALA A 122 -10.76 -3.92 -2.68
N GLN A 123 -11.69 -4.63 -3.33
CA GLN A 123 -12.94 -4.04 -3.85
C GLN A 123 -13.79 -3.40 -2.74
N ARG A 124 -13.91 -4.06 -1.58
CA ARG A 124 -14.65 -3.50 -0.43
C ARG A 124 -13.96 -2.29 0.18
N THR A 125 -12.64 -2.32 0.26
CA THR A 125 -11.84 -1.19 0.74
C THR A 125 -12.01 0.01 -0.18
N GLU A 126 -11.97 -0.22 -1.50
CA GLU A 126 -12.19 0.80 -2.51
C GLU A 126 -13.60 1.40 -2.42
N ALA A 127 -14.64 0.55 -2.38
CA ALA A 127 -16.02 1.01 -2.25
C ALA A 127 -16.23 1.85 -0.97
N MET A 128 -15.66 1.41 0.15
CA MET A 128 -15.70 2.17 1.40
C MET A 128 -14.95 3.50 1.29
N ALA A 129 -13.77 3.53 0.68
CA ALA A 129 -13.02 4.76 0.47
C ALA A 129 -13.79 5.75 -0.41
N VAL A 130 -14.37 5.30 -1.53
CA VAL A 130 -15.21 6.13 -2.40
C VAL A 130 -16.39 6.70 -1.62
N MET A 131 -17.11 5.87 -0.86
CA MET A 131 -18.24 6.32 -0.04
C MET A 131 -17.82 7.39 0.97
N LEU A 132 -16.74 7.18 1.71
CA LEU A 132 -16.24 8.14 2.69
C LEU A 132 -15.82 9.46 2.04
N THR A 133 -15.15 9.40 0.88
CA THR A 133 -14.77 10.62 0.14
C THR A 133 -15.98 11.36 -0.43
N ALA A 134 -17.00 10.64 -0.91
CA ALA A 134 -18.25 11.24 -1.39
C ALA A 134 -19.01 11.93 -0.25
N ILE A 135 -19.14 11.27 0.91
CA ILE A 135 -19.79 11.84 2.11
C ILE A 135 -19.03 13.10 2.56
N ALA A 136 -17.70 13.04 2.64
CA ALA A 136 -16.88 14.18 3.02
C ALA A 136 -17.02 15.34 2.01
N GLY A 137 -17.07 15.05 0.71
CA GLY A 137 -17.28 16.04 -0.34
C GLY A 137 -18.66 16.70 -0.27
N ILE A 138 -19.71 15.91 -0.06
CA ILE A 138 -21.07 16.41 0.13
C ILE A 138 -21.15 17.31 1.37
N ALA A 139 -20.61 16.85 2.50
CA ALA A 139 -20.56 17.64 3.73
C ALA A 139 -19.81 18.97 3.52
N TYR A 140 -18.66 18.94 2.84
CA TYR A 140 -17.90 20.14 2.51
C TYR A 140 -18.75 21.15 1.72
N LEU A 141 -19.49 20.69 0.70
CA LEU A 141 -20.37 21.55 -0.08
C LEU A 141 -21.48 22.18 0.78
N PHE A 142 -22.13 21.39 1.64
CA PHE A 142 -23.22 21.87 2.49
C PHE A 142 -22.79 22.84 3.61
N PHE A 143 -21.58 22.70 4.15
CA PHE A 143 -21.14 23.47 5.31
C PHE A 143 -20.26 24.68 4.97
N ILE A 144 -19.64 24.73 3.79
CA ILE A 144 -18.62 25.74 3.46
C ILE A 144 -19.01 26.62 2.27
N ILE A 145 -19.88 26.13 1.37
CA ILE A 145 -20.42 26.93 0.26
C ILE A 145 -21.90 27.16 0.58
N PRO A 146 -22.27 28.23 1.32
CA PRO A 146 -23.66 28.58 1.57
C PRO A 146 -24.40 28.97 0.29
#